data_AF-A0A085TTQ8-F1
#
_entry.id   AF-A0A085TTQ8-F1
#
_cell.length_a   1.000
_cell.length_b   1.000
_cell.length_c   1.000
_cell.angle_alpha   90.00
_cell.angle_beta   90.00
_cell.angle_gamma   90.00
#
_symmetry.space_group_name_H-M   'P 1'
#
loop_
_entity.id
_entity.type
_entity.pdbx_description
1 polymer ?
#
loop_
_entity_poly.entity_id
_entity_poly.type
_entity_poly.pdbx_seq_one_letter_code
_entity_poly.pdbx_strand_id
1 'polypeptide(L)'
;MEPTTSSVIEARLRNEAQEFAQPERRIATIDRLTVACSAIARGELVRAQDGSQNRHDPRLLRITAQNIAAYAKRQGWSGPTRTFLSNRSNGLIEYIRARENERAAVGAEQKRKPKTQYESLLDQIEDIETRQFFRHQLELRKKIEQELNMIKNGLKRIPQIDLQTLLLAARKPGTDRTFLHSDMSNGDIAEEHLSSIQSMLNRFDDIDRLRHLGLKMDQGDILSFSNSLVVSKSELDALRSILGRSDN
;
A
#
# COMPACT_ATOMS: atom_id res chain seq x y z
N MET A 1 0.57 33.24 -5.95
CA MET A 1 1.57 32.97 -7.00
C MET A 1 0.84 32.20 -8.09
N GLU A 2 0.59 32.82 -9.24
CA GLU A 2 -0.02 32.09 -10.36
C GLU A 2 0.93 31.00 -10.84
N PRO A 3 0.41 29.81 -11.21
CA PRO A 3 1.25 28.74 -11.73
C PRO A 3 1.88 29.20 -13.03
N THR A 4 3.20 29.40 -13.03
CA THR A 4 3.97 29.69 -14.25
C THR A 4 3.81 28.53 -15.22
N THR A 5 3.07 28.76 -16.31
CA THR A 5 2.82 27.75 -17.33
C THR A 5 4.08 27.48 -18.15
N SER A 6 4.19 26.28 -18.71
CA SER A 6 5.34 25.89 -19.54
C SER A 6 5.53 26.81 -20.74
N SER A 7 4.43 27.38 -21.27
CA SER A 7 4.45 28.34 -22.38
C SER A 7 5.21 29.64 -22.05
N VAL A 8 5.06 30.15 -20.82
CA VAL A 8 5.75 31.36 -20.35
C VAL A 8 7.25 31.08 -20.20
N ILE A 9 7.60 29.90 -19.66
CA ILE A 9 8.99 29.48 -19.52
C ILE A 9 9.64 29.25 -20.88
N GLU A 10 8.92 28.67 -21.84
CA GLU A 10 9.40 28.48 -23.21
C GLU A 10 9.69 29.81 -23.90
N ALA A 11 8.78 30.78 -23.81
CA ALA A 11 8.98 32.11 -24.39
C ALA A 11 10.21 32.79 -23.79
N ARG A 12 10.39 32.71 -22.46
CA ARG A 12 11.59 33.22 -21.77
C ARG A 12 12.86 32.53 -22.29
N LEU A 13 12.87 31.21 -22.36
CA LEU A 13 14.03 30.44 -22.85
C LEU A 13 14.38 30.75 -24.31
N ARG A 14 13.38 31.01 -25.17
CA ARG A 14 13.58 31.41 -26.56
C ARG A 14 14.17 32.82 -26.66
N ASN A 15 13.72 33.76 -25.82
CA ASN A 15 14.27 35.10 -25.76
C ASN A 15 15.72 35.09 -25.26
N GLU A 16 15.99 34.38 -24.15
CA GLU A 16 17.35 34.18 -23.65
C GLU A 16 18.25 33.51 -24.70
N ALA A 17 17.72 32.57 -25.49
CA ALA A 17 18.48 31.90 -26.54
C ALA A 17 18.99 32.84 -27.64
N GLN A 18 18.33 33.98 -27.88
CA GLN A 18 18.77 34.97 -28.88
C GLN A 18 20.04 35.71 -28.44
N GLU A 19 20.31 35.77 -27.14
CA GLU A 19 21.48 36.46 -26.56
C GLU A 19 22.75 35.59 -26.55
N PHE A 20 22.65 34.30 -26.90
CA PHE A 20 23.80 33.39 -26.94
C PHE A 20 24.63 33.58 -28.22
N ALA A 21 25.92 33.24 -28.14
CA ALA A 21 26.84 33.26 -29.28
C ALA A 21 26.41 32.36 -30.46
N GLN A 22 25.55 31.35 -30.23
CA GLN A 22 25.01 30.45 -31.26
C GLN A 22 23.50 30.25 -31.04
N PRO A 23 22.68 31.24 -31.42
CA PRO A 23 21.25 31.24 -31.11
C PRO A 23 20.51 30.11 -31.81
N GLU A 24 20.84 29.81 -33.07
CA GLU A 24 20.20 28.75 -33.86
C GLU A 24 20.31 27.36 -33.20
N ARG A 25 21.48 27.02 -32.65
CA ARG A 25 21.70 25.73 -31.98
C ARG A 25 20.92 25.63 -30.68
N ARG A 26 20.83 26.75 -29.95
CA ARG A 26 20.09 26.82 -28.69
C ARG A 26 18.60 26.71 -28.94
N ILE A 27 18.07 27.42 -29.93
CA ILE A 27 16.67 27.35 -30.36
C ILE A 27 16.32 25.95 -30.84
N ALA A 28 17.14 25.34 -31.71
CA ALA A 28 16.93 23.96 -32.17
C ALA A 28 16.92 22.94 -31.00
N THR A 29 17.66 23.21 -29.94
CA THR A 29 17.66 22.36 -28.74
C THR A 29 16.35 22.51 -27.94
N ILE A 30 15.83 23.74 -27.84
CA ILE A 30 14.52 24.02 -27.23
C ILE A 30 13.41 23.36 -28.04
N ASP A 31 13.44 23.45 -29.38
CA ASP A 31 12.44 22.79 -30.24
C ASP A 31 12.47 21.27 -30.09
N ARG A 32 13.65 20.65 -30.07
CA ARG A 32 13.76 19.20 -29.79
C ARG A 32 13.22 18.84 -28.42
N LEU A 33 13.44 19.68 -27.42
CA LEU A 33 12.92 19.49 -26.07
C LEU A 33 11.39 19.57 -26.04
N THR A 34 10.78 20.56 -26.71
CA THR A 34 9.32 20.74 -26.75
C THR A 34 8.63 19.58 -27.47
N VAL A 35 9.20 19.12 -28.59
CA VAL A 35 8.74 17.95 -29.33
C VAL A 35 8.84 16.70 -28.48
N ALA A 36 9.98 16.47 -27.81
CA ALA A 36 10.17 15.30 -26.94
C ALA A 36 9.20 15.28 -25.76
N CYS A 37 9.01 16.42 -25.08
CA CYS A 37 8.04 16.53 -23.97
C CYS A 37 6.61 16.19 -24.43
N SER A 38 6.21 16.70 -25.61
CA SER A 38 4.88 16.46 -26.18
C SER A 38 4.71 15.00 -26.61
N ALA A 39 5.72 14.39 -27.22
CA ALA A 39 5.71 12.98 -27.60
C ALA A 39 5.62 12.04 -26.39
N ILE A 40 6.34 12.35 -25.30
CA ILE A 40 6.27 11.60 -24.04
C ILE A 40 4.88 11.74 -23.40
N ALA A 41 4.31 12.95 -23.39
CA ALA A 41 2.95 13.18 -22.90
C ALA A 41 1.91 12.34 -23.67
N ARG A 42 2.10 12.14 -24.98
CA ARG A 42 1.26 11.26 -25.83
C ARG A 42 1.55 9.76 -25.68
N GLY A 43 2.58 9.39 -24.91
CA GLY A 43 2.96 7.99 -24.69
C GLY A 43 3.76 7.34 -25.82
N GLU A 44 4.37 8.12 -26.71
CA GLU A 44 5.13 7.59 -27.85
C GLU A 44 6.43 6.86 -27.47
N LEU A 45 6.95 7.13 -26.26
CA LEU A 45 8.10 6.42 -25.71
C LEU A 45 7.75 4.96 -25.34
N VAL A 46 6.54 4.73 -24.82
CA VAL A 46 6.04 3.41 -24.40
C VAL A 46 5.76 2.50 -25.58
N ARG A 47 5.21 3.04 -26.67
CA ARG A 47 4.84 2.26 -27.88
C ARG A 47 6.02 1.65 -28.61
N ALA A 48 7.25 2.06 -28.28
CA ALA A 48 8.43 1.73 -29.05
C ALA A 48 9.50 0.96 -28.30
N GLN A 49 9.44 0.95 -26.97
CA GLN A 49 10.38 0.15 -26.19
C GLN A 49 10.04 -1.33 -26.20
N ASP A 50 8.80 -1.74 -26.54
CA ASP A 50 8.46 -3.13 -26.34
C ASP A 50 7.22 -3.66 -27.09
N GLY A 51 7.43 -4.81 -27.74
CA GLY A 51 6.43 -5.87 -27.87
C GLY A 51 6.20 -6.65 -26.56
N SER A 52 6.74 -6.16 -25.43
CA SER A 52 6.47 -6.66 -24.09
C SER A 52 5.13 -6.14 -23.54
N GLN A 53 4.51 -6.98 -22.71
CA GLN A 53 3.16 -6.81 -22.18
C GLN A 53 3.00 -5.66 -21.16
N ASN A 54 4.04 -4.88 -20.87
CA ASN A 54 3.99 -3.80 -19.87
C ASN A 54 3.69 -2.43 -20.49
N ARG A 55 2.56 -2.32 -21.20
CA ARG A 55 2.07 -1.06 -21.83
C ARG A 55 1.69 0.05 -20.83
N HIS A 56 1.80 -0.21 -19.52
CA HIS A 56 1.32 0.66 -18.46
C HIS A 56 2.35 0.93 -17.36
N ASP A 57 3.66 0.90 -17.61
CA ASP A 57 4.60 1.44 -16.62
C ASP A 57 4.46 2.98 -16.54
N PRO A 58 3.90 3.54 -15.46
CA PRO A 58 3.72 4.98 -15.32
C PRO A 58 5.05 5.75 -15.30
N ARG A 59 6.18 5.07 -15.05
CA ARG A 59 7.52 5.67 -15.04
C ARG A 59 7.98 6.07 -16.46
N LEU A 60 7.54 5.35 -17.48
CA LEU A 60 7.88 5.61 -18.88
C LEU A 60 7.07 6.78 -19.48
N LEU A 61 5.91 7.09 -18.90
CA LEU A 61 5.09 8.23 -19.31
C LEU A 61 5.56 9.55 -18.70
N ARG A 62 6.41 9.52 -17.68
CA ARG A 62 6.89 10.70 -16.94
C ARG A 62 7.80 11.55 -17.80
N ILE A 63 7.54 12.86 -17.88
CA ILE A 63 8.42 13.81 -18.55
C ILE A 63 9.63 14.07 -17.63
N THR A 64 10.74 13.42 -17.95
CA THR A 64 12.00 13.53 -17.21
C THR A 64 13.17 13.72 -18.17
N ALA A 65 14.27 14.31 -17.70
CA ALA A 65 15.49 14.47 -18.50
C ALA A 65 16.02 13.13 -19.07
N GLN A 66 15.81 12.02 -18.34
CA GLN A 66 16.19 10.68 -18.80
C GLN A 66 15.31 10.21 -19.96
N ASN A 67 13.99 10.35 -19.84
CA ASN A 67 13.04 9.93 -20.87
C ASN A 67 13.15 10.81 -22.13
N ILE A 68 13.43 12.10 -21.97
CA ILE A 68 13.70 13.02 -23.07
C ILE A 68 14.99 12.64 -23.81
N ALA A 69 16.07 12.34 -23.08
CA ALA A 69 17.32 11.90 -23.69
C ALA A 69 17.17 10.55 -24.43
N ALA A 70 16.38 9.63 -23.86
CA ALA A 70 16.05 8.36 -24.51
C ALA A 70 15.25 8.57 -25.81
N TYR A 71 14.28 9.49 -25.80
CA TYR A 71 13.53 9.89 -26.99
C TYR A 71 14.43 10.52 -28.05
N ALA A 72 15.27 11.48 -27.66
CA ALA A 72 16.19 12.16 -28.57
C ALA A 72 17.18 11.17 -29.24
N LYS A 73 17.74 10.23 -28.47
CA LYS A 73 18.61 9.17 -29.01
C LYS A 73 17.88 8.30 -30.04
N ARG A 74 16.61 7.98 -29.79
CA ARG A 74 15.79 7.19 -30.72
C ARG A 74 15.51 7.93 -32.02
N GLN A 75 15.28 9.24 -31.97
CA GLN A 75 15.07 10.07 -33.16
C GLN A 75 16.37 10.39 -33.91
N GLY A 76 17.51 9.84 -33.47
CA GLY A 76 18.82 10.13 -34.07
C GLY A 76 19.30 11.56 -33.82
N TRP A 77 18.74 12.26 -32.84
CA TRP A 77 19.14 13.63 -32.54
C TRP A 77 20.43 13.66 -31.73
N SER A 78 21.34 14.58 -32.07
CA SER A 78 22.61 14.82 -31.37
C SER A 78 22.46 15.42 -29.96
N GLY A 79 21.24 15.77 -29.57
CA GLY A 79 20.89 16.31 -28.26
C GLY A 79 19.38 16.60 -28.20
N PRO A 80 18.83 16.95 -27.01
CA PRO A 80 19.54 17.24 -25.77
C PRO A 80 19.90 16.01 -24.91
N THR A 81 21.09 16.02 -24.32
CA THR A 81 21.57 14.95 -23.41
C THR A 81 21.05 15.14 -21.99
N ARG A 82 20.96 14.05 -21.22
CA ARG A 82 20.48 14.07 -19.83
C ARG A 82 21.25 15.07 -18.96
N THR A 83 22.57 15.08 -19.06
CA THR A 83 23.44 15.96 -18.28
C THR A 83 23.21 17.43 -18.60
N PHE A 84 22.99 17.75 -19.88
CA PHE A 84 22.66 19.10 -20.30
C PHE A 84 21.30 19.53 -19.76
N LEU A 85 20.26 18.70 -19.88
CA LEU A 85 18.92 19.03 -19.37
C LEU A 85 18.84 19.19 -17.86
N SER A 86 19.69 18.47 -17.12
CA SER A 86 19.72 18.53 -15.65
C SER A 86 20.48 19.72 -15.09
N ASN A 87 21.17 20.49 -15.92
CA ASN A 87 21.93 21.65 -15.47
C ASN A 87 20.99 22.79 -15.05
N ARG A 88 21.10 23.28 -13.82
CA ARG A 88 20.23 24.35 -13.31
C ARG A 88 20.50 25.70 -13.98
N SER A 89 21.71 25.95 -14.46
CA SER A 89 22.09 27.25 -15.02
C SER A 89 21.43 27.56 -16.36
N ASN A 90 20.82 26.57 -17.02
CA ASN A 90 20.27 26.73 -18.36
C ASN A 90 18.74 26.83 -18.41
N GLY A 91 18.05 26.81 -17.26
CA GLY A 91 16.60 26.94 -17.16
C GLY A 91 15.75 25.81 -17.77
N LEU A 92 16.36 24.83 -18.46
CA LEU A 92 15.61 23.78 -19.18
C LEU A 92 14.90 22.82 -18.21
N ILE A 93 15.47 22.62 -17.03
CA ILE A 93 14.85 21.78 -15.98
C ILE A 93 13.56 22.39 -15.44
N GLU A 94 13.43 23.72 -15.43
CA GLU A 94 12.21 24.41 -15.01
C GLU A 94 11.08 24.15 -16.01
N TYR A 95 11.39 24.23 -17.31
CA TYR A 95 10.46 23.88 -18.38
C TYR A 95 9.98 22.43 -18.30
N ILE A 96 10.91 21.48 -18.10
CA ILE A 96 10.58 20.05 -17.94
C ILE A 96 9.63 19.84 -16.76
N ARG A 97 9.89 20.49 -15.61
CA ARG A 97 9.04 20.40 -14.43
C ARG A 97 7.65 20.99 -14.67
N ALA A 98 7.56 22.15 -15.33
CA ALA A 98 6.29 22.76 -15.68
C ALA A 98 5.46 21.85 -16.60
N ARG A 99 6.09 21.25 -17.63
CA ARG A 99 5.40 20.30 -18.52
C ARG A 99 4.94 19.03 -17.81
N GLU A 100 5.74 18.49 -16.89
CA GLU A 100 5.32 17.33 -16.09
C GLU A 100 4.15 17.67 -15.16
N ASN A 101 4.16 18.87 -14.55
CA ASN A 101 3.07 19.34 -13.71
C ASN A 101 1.77 19.53 -14.50
N GLU A 102 1.84 20.11 -15.71
CA GLU A 102 0.69 20.21 -16.62
C GLU A 102 0.16 18.82 -17.00
N ARG A 103 1.04 17.90 -17.40
CA ARG A 103 0.66 16.52 -17.73
C ARG A 103 0.03 15.81 -16.53
N ALA A 104 0.59 15.98 -15.35
CA ALA A 104 0.07 15.40 -14.12
C ALA A 104 -1.29 16.01 -13.74
N ALA A 105 -1.51 17.31 -13.94
CA ALA A 105 -2.79 17.97 -13.70
C ALA A 105 -3.89 17.46 -14.65
N VAL A 106 -3.57 17.26 -15.93
CA VAL A 106 -4.50 16.68 -16.92
C VAL A 106 -4.80 15.20 -16.60
N GLY A 107 -3.80 14.43 -16.16
CA GLY A 107 -3.97 13.04 -15.71
C GLY A 107 -4.53 12.87 -14.30
N ALA A 108 -4.73 13.96 -13.56
CA ALA A 108 -5.30 14.00 -12.22
C ALA A 108 -6.80 14.27 -12.21
N GLU A 109 -7.44 14.40 -13.38
CA GLU A 109 -8.86 14.06 -13.48
C GLU A 109 -9.00 12.66 -12.90
N GLN A 110 -9.57 12.62 -11.71
CA GLN A 110 -9.59 11.51 -10.78
C GLN A 110 -9.66 10.22 -11.57
N LYS A 111 -8.67 9.33 -11.40
CA LYS A 111 -8.87 7.91 -11.68
C LYS A 111 -10.08 7.51 -10.86
N ARG A 112 -11.28 7.69 -11.42
CA ARG A 112 -12.53 7.19 -10.88
C ARG A 112 -12.22 5.71 -10.77
N LYS A 113 -12.07 5.24 -9.52
CA LYS A 113 -11.90 3.82 -9.27
C LYS A 113 -12.96 3.14 -10.15
N PRO A 114 -12.60 2.12 -10.94
CA PRO A 114 -13.58 1.46 -11.79
C PRO A 114 -14.76 1.12 -10.87
N LYS A 115 -15.95 1.66 -11.16
CA LYS A 115 -17.13 1.43 -10.33
C LYS A 115 -17.24 -0.07 -10.21
N THR A 116 -16.95 -0.59 -9.02
CA THR A 116 -17.09 -2.02 -8.79
C THR A 116 -18.57 -2.37 -9.01
N GLN A 117 -18.89 -3.57 -9.47
CA GLN A 117 -20.29 -3.97 -9.70
C GLN A 117 -21.20 -3.65 -8.49
N TYR A 118 -20.63 -3.69 -7.28
CA TYR A 118 -21.28 -3.27 -6.04
C TYR A 118 -21.61 -1.78 -5.98
N GLU A 119 -20.74 -0.88 -6.43
CA GLU A 119 -21.02 0.57 -6.44
C GLU A 119 -22.16 0.93 -7.40
N SER A 120 -22.25 0.26 -8.55
CA SER A 120 -23.39 0.46 -9.46
C SER A 120 -24.72 -0.03 -8.88
N LEU A 121 -24.71 -1.10 -8.07
CA LEU A 121 -25.91 -1.59 -7.39
C LEU A 121 -26.32 -0.69 -6.22
N LEU A 122 -25.35 -0.14 -5.49
CA LEU A 122 -25.63 0.79 -4.40
C LEU A 122 -26.20 2.12 -4.90
N ASP A 123 -25.81 2.57 -6.10
CA ASP A 123 -26.37 3.77 -6.70
C ASP A 123 -27.85 3.61 -7.14
N GLN A 124 -28.38 2.38 -7.17
CA GLN A 124 -29.80 2.10 -7.43
C GLN A 124 -30.68 2.25 -6.17
N ILE A 125 -30.09 2.36 -4.98
CA ILE A 125 -30.83 2.55 -3.73
C ILE A 125 -31.18 4.04 -3.60
N GLU A 126 -32.45 4.42 -3.79
CA GLU A 126 -32.88 5.83 -3.74
C GLU A 126 -32.57 6.51 -2.41
N ASP A 127 -32.77 5.81 -1.30
CA ASP A 127 -32.49 6.34 0.04
C ASP A 127 -30.99 6.49 0.32
N ILE A 128 -30.61 7.71 0.73
CA ILE A 128 -29.21 8.12 0.97
C ILE A 128 -28.67 7.45 2.22
N GLU A 129 -29.46 7.35 3.29
CA GLU A 129 -29.00 6.79 4.57
C GLU A 129 -28.70 5.30 4.43
N THR A 130 -29.62 4.55 3.83
CA THR A 130 -29.45 3.13 3.50
C THR A 130 -28.23 2.91 2.61
N ARG A 131 -28.04 3.76 1.58
CA ARG A 131 -26.88 3.67 0.69
C ARG A 131 -25.55 3.86 1.42
N GLN A 132 -25.48 4.84 2.33
CA GLN A 132 -24.27 5.09 3.12
C GLN A 132 -24.00 3.96 4.12
N PHE A 133 -25.04 3.41 4.75
CA PHE A 133 -24.92 2.26 5.64
C PHE A 133 -24.29 1.06 4.91
N PHE A 134 -24.79 0.71 3.72
CA PHE A 134 -24.22 -0.40 2.95
C PHE A 134 -22.79 -0.13 2.46
N ARG A 135 -22.47 1.11 2.08
CA ARG A 135 -21.08 1.49 1.74
C ARG A 135 -20.15 1.24 2.93
N HIS A 136 -20.55 1.69 4.12
CA HIS A 136 -19.78 1.51 5.34
C HIS A 136 -19.55 0.01 5.66
N GLN A 137 -20.59 -0.82 5.54
CA GLN A 137 -20.47 -2.26 5.78
C GLN A 137 -19.55 -2.96 4.77
N LEU A 138 -19.59 -2.57 3.49
CA LEU A 138 -18.69 -3.11 2.48
C LEU A 138 -17.22 -2.70 2.72
N GLU A 139 -16.99 -1.49 3.19
CA GLU A 139 -15.65 -1.03 3.57
C GLU A 139 -15.12 -1.78 4.79
N LEU A 140 -15.94 -1.97 5.83
CA LEU A 140 -15.60 -2.78 6.99
C LEU A 140 -15.24 -4.21 6.58
N ARG A 141 -16.06 -4.84 5.74
CA ARG A 141 -15.77 -6.18 5.22
C ARG A 141 -14.42 -6.24 4.50
N LYS A 142 -14.14 -5.28 3.60
CA LYS A 142 -12.85 -5.23 2.87
C LYS A 142 -11.66 -5.09 3.82
N LYS A 143 -11.80 -4.27 4.86
CA LYS A 143 -10.75 -4.08 5.88
C LYS A 143 -10.47 -5.39 6.62
N ILE A 144 -11.53 -6.08 7.07
CA ILE A 144 -11.42 -7.37 7.75
C ILE A 144 -10.83 -8.44 6.82
N GLU A 145 -11.23 -8.49 5.55
CA GLU A 145 -10.66 -9.41 4.56
C GLU A 145 -9.15 -9.16 4.33
N GLN A 146 -8.72 -7.90 4.33
CA GLN A 146 -7.30 -7.53 4.22
C GLN A 146 -6.53 -7.96 5.47
N GLU A 147 -7.03 -7.66 6.67
CA GLU A 147 -6.41 -8.07 7.93
C GLU A 147 -6.29 -9.60 8.02
N LEU A 148 -7.35 -10.32 7.67
CA LEU A 148 -7.37 -11.78 7.63
C LEU A 148 -6.39 -12.35 6.61
N ASN A 149 -6.25 -11.73 5.44
CA ASN A 149 -5.24 -12.11 4.45
C ASN A 149 -3.81 -11.85 4.95
N MET A 150 -3.57 -10.74 5.64
CA MET A 150 -2.27 -10.46 6.26
C MET A 150 -1.93 -11.51 7.33
N ILE A 151 -2.88 -11.85 8.19
CA ILE A 151 -2.72 -12.91 9.20
C ILE A 151 -2.44 -14.25 8.53
N LYS A 152 -3.24 -14.65 7.52
CA LYS A 152 -3.00 -15.88 6.74
C LYS A 152 -1.61 -15.92 6.12
N ASN A 153 -1.17 -14.81 5.54
CA ASN A 153 0.16 -14.73 4.92
C ASN A 153 1.29 -14.73 5.95
N GLY A 154 1.07 -14.16 7.13
CA GLY A 154 1.99 -14.24 8.27
C GLY A 154 2.11 -15.68 8.80
N LEU A 155 0.98 -16.36 8.99
CA LEU A 155 0.93 -17.75 9.45
C LEU A 155 1.58 -18.72 8.46
N LYS A 156 1.45 -18.50 7.14
CA LYS A 156 2.13 -19.30 6.11
C LYS A 156 3.66 -19.29 6.21
N ARG A 157 4.24 -18.27 6.86
CA ARG A 157 5.69 -18.12 7.02
C ARG A 157 6.23 -18.83 8.27
N ILE A 158 5.35 -19.36 9.12
CA ILE A 158 5.74 -20.12 10.31
C ILE A 158 5.72 -21.61 9.91
N PRO A 159 6.89 -22.27 9.83
CA PRO A 159 7.00 -23.62 9.25
C PRO A 159 6.33 -24.74 10.07
N GLN A 160 5.82 -24.45 11.26
CA GLN A 160 5.25 -25.44 12.18
C GLN A 160 3.71 -25.47 12.21
N ILE A 161 3.01 -24.61 11.46
CA ILE A 161 1.54 -24.52 11.50
C ILE A 161 0.95 -24.83 10.13
N ASP A 162 0.34 -26.01 9.97
CA ASP A 162 -0.47 -26.30 8.80
C ASP A 162 -1.81 -25.55 8.87
N LEU A 163 -1.96 -24.58 7.96
CA LEU A 163 -3.14 -23.72 7.88
C LEU A 163 -4.39 -24.47 7.38
N GLN A 164 -4.24 -25.58 6.66
CA GLN A 164 -5.39 -26.34 6.17
C GLN A 164 -6.10 -27.07 7.31
N THR A 165 -5.35 -27.66 8.24
CA THR A 165 -5.89 -28.33 9.43
C THR A 165 -6.60 -27.35 10.37
N LEU A 166 -6.07 -26.14 10.59
CA LEU A 166 -6.76 -25.11 11.40
C LEU A 166 -8.07 -24.62 10.77
N LEU A 167 -8.08 -24.39 9.45
CA LEU A 167 -9.29 -23.93 8.75
C LEU A 167 -10.36 -25.02 8.65
N LEU A 168 -9.96 -26.30 8.58
CA LEU A 168 -10.88 -27.44 8.61
C LEU A 168 -11.47 -27.66 10.01
N ALA A 169 -10.68 -27.45 11.07
CA ALA A 169 -11.15 -27.53 12.45
C ALA A 169 -12.16 -26.42 12.79
N ALA A 170 -11.92 -25.19 12.31
CA ALA A 170 -12.83 -24.06 12.53
C ALA A 170 -14.18 -24.20 11.79
N ARG A 171 -14.26 -25.02 10.74
CA ARG A 171 -15.47 -25.18 9.89
C ARG A 171 -16.49 -26.19 10.42
N LYS A 172 -16.13 -27.01 11.40
CA LYS A 172 -17.03 -28.02 11.98
C LYS A 172 -17.37 -27.67 13.43
N PRO A 173 -18.58 -27.22 13.74
CA PRO A 173 -19.00 -27.02 15.12
C PRO A 173 -19.13 -28.40 15.79
N GLY A 174 -18.26 -28.69 16.75
CA GLY A 174 -18.32 -29.91 17.56
C GLY A 174 -17.29 -31.00 17.25
N THR A 175 -16.23 -30.72 16.47
CA THR A 175 -15.13 -31.70 16.36
C THR A 175 -14.20 -31.55 17.56
N ASP A 176 -14.10 -32.65 18.30
CA ASP A 176 -13.24 -32.84 19.46
C ASP A 176 -11.82 -32.29 19.20
N ARG A 177 -11.37 -31.33 20.00
CA ARG A 177 -10.06 -30.66 19.89
C ARG A 177 -8.89 -31.59 20.30
N THR A 178 -9.18 -32.85 20.57
CA THR A 178 -8.25 -33.89 21.02
C THR A 178 -7.23 -34.31 19.96
N PHE A 179 -7.44 -33.99 18.68
CA PHE A 179 -6.46 -34.25 17.60
C PHE A 179 -5.21 -33.35 17.64
N LEU A 180 -5.14 -32.38 18.56
CA LEU A 180 -3.91 -31.61 18.82
C LEU A 180 -3.05 -32.18 19.95
N HIS A 181 -3.47 -33.29 20.59
CA HIS A 181 -2.78 -33.84 21.77
C HIS A 181 -1.89 -35.06 21.52
N SER A 182 -1.64 -35.48 20.27
CA SER A 182 -0.88 -36.72 20.06
C SER A 182 0.65 -36.58 19.87
N ASP A 183 1.21 -35.38 19.68
CA ASP A 183 2.66 -35.25 19.39
C ASP A 183 3.44 -34.29 20.33
N MET A 184 2.83 -33.79 21.40
CA MET A 184 3.56 -33.07 22.45
C MET A 184 4.01 -34.05 23.53
N SER A 185 4.86 -35.01 23.16
CA SER A 185 5.67 -35.72 24.15
C SER A 185 6.66 -34.72 24.77
N ASN A 186 6.38 -34.25 25.99
CA ASN A 186 7.32 -33.78 27.01
C ASN A 186 8.71 -33.32 26.51
N GLY A 187 8.74 -32.36 25.58
CA GLY A 187 9.96 -31.81 25.01
C GLY A 187 10.07 -30.35 25.40
N ASP A 188 10.89 -30.09 26.42
CA ASP A 188 11.46 -28.81 26.83
C ASP A 188 10.68 -27.56 26.39
N ILE A 189 9.65 -27.20 27.14
CA ILE A 189 9.18 -25.81 27.14
C ILE A 189 10.34 -24.99 27.69
N ALA A 190 11.09 -24.32 26.80
CA ALA A 190 12.21 -23.49 27.19
C ALA A 190 11.79 -22.50 28.30
N GLU A 191 12.67 -22.30 29.28
CA GLU A 191 12.44 -21.49 30.49
C GLU A 191 11.99 -20.04 30.15
N GLU A 192 12.40 -19.54 28.98
CA GLU A 192 11.95 -18.26 28.40
C GLU A 192 10.45 -18.22 28.05
N HIS A 193 9.88 -19.34 27.61
CA HIS A 193 8.45 -19.44 27.34
C HIS A 193 7.64 -19.56 28.62
N LEU A 194 8.15 -20.27 29.64
CA LEU A 194 7.51 -20.35 30.96
C LEU A 194 7.44 -18.98 31.64
N SER A 195 8.55 -18.23 31.62
CA SER A 195 8.59 -16.87 32.19
C SER A 195 7.68 -15.89 31.43
N SER A 196 7.55 -16.04 30.11
CA SER A 196 6.63 -15.24 29.29
C SER A 196 5.16 -15.55 29.59
N ILE A 197 4.79 -16.82 29.73
CA ILE A 197 3.43 -17.24 30.08
C ILE A 197 3.11 -16.81 31.52
N GLN A 198 4.06 -16.92 32.44
CA GLN A 198 3.90 -16.47 33.82
C GLN A 198 3.70 -14.94 33.92
N SER A 199 4.45 -14.16 33.14
CA SER A 199 4.26 -12.71 33.02
C SER A 199 2.89 -12.36 32.43
N MET A 200 2.42 -13.12 31.44
CA MET A 200 1.10 -12.95 30.84
C MET A 200 -0.03 -13.26 31.85
N LEU A 201 0.05 -14.36 32.60
CA LEU A 201 -0.94 -14.71 33.62
C LEU A 201 -0.99 -13.68 34.75
N ASN A 202 0.15 -13.21 35.24
CA ASN A 202 0.20 -12.14 36.24
C ASN A 202 -0.45 -10.83 35.75
N ARG A 203 -0.48 -10.59 34.43
CA ARG A 203 -1.18 -9.43 33.85
C ARG A 203 -2.69 -9.65 33.74
N PHE A 204 -3.13 -10.89 33.65
CA PHE A 204 -4.55 -11.25 33.64
C PHE A 204 -5.16 -11.35 35.04
N ASP A 205 -4.35 -11.61 36.08
CA ASP A 205 -4.81 -11.58 37.48
C ASP A 205 -4.97 -10.14 38.04
N ASP A 206 -4.36 -9.14 37.40
CA ASP A 206 -4.44 -7.72 37.81
C ASP A 206 -5.65 -7.02 37.14
N ILE A 207 -6.71 -6.84 37.92
CA ILE A 207 -8.00 -6.24 37.49
C ILE A 207 -7.81 -4.81 36.96
N ASP A 208 -6.88 -4.03 37.52
CA ASP A 208 -6.65 -2.66 37.09
C ASP A 208 -5.95 -2.64 35.72
N ARG A 209 -5.03 -3.57 35.46
CA ARG A 209 -4.38 -3.71 34.15
C ARG A 209 -5.33 -4.23 33.07
N LEU A 210 -6.24 -5.14 33.41
CA LEU A 210 -7.28 -5.61 32.50
C LEU A 210 -8.13 -4.45 31.97
N ARG A 211 -8.53 -3.53 32.86
CA ARG A 211 -9.33 -2.35 32.48
C ARG A 211 -8.59 -1.45 31.48
N HIS A 212 -7.29 -1.22 31.68
CA HIS A 212 -6.46 -0.44 30.75
C HIS A 212 -6.33 -1.09 29.37
N LEU A 213 -6.47 -2.42 29.29
CA LEU A 213 -6.42 -3.19 28.04
C LEU A 213 -7.80 -3.36 27.38
N GLY A 214 -8.85 -2.75 27.94
CA GLY A 214 -10.20 -2.87 27.41
C GLY A 214 -10.89 -4.20 27.78
N LEU A 215 -10.41 -4.88 28.83
CA LEU A 215 -10.85 -6.19 29.28
C LEU A 215 -11.51 -6.09 30.66
N LYS A 216 -12.46 -6.98 30.94
CA LYS A 216 -13.11 -7.16 32.24
C LYS A 216 -13.14 -8.64 32.59
N MET A 217 -13.08 -8.92 33.90
CA MET A 217 -13.26 -10.27 34.41
C MET A 217 -14.71 -10.45 34.84
N ASP A 218 -15.37 -11.52 34.37
CA ASP A 218 -16.75 -11.85 34.73
C ASP A 218 -16.83 -13.36 35.00
N GLN A 219 -17.19 -13.74 36.22
CA GLN A 219 -17.29 -15.14 36.68
C GLN A 219 -16.05 -16.03 36.43
N GLY A 220 -14.87 -15.41 36.33
CA GLY A 220 -13.59 -16.09 36.03
C GLY A 220 -13.23 -16.15 34.55
N ASP A 221 -14.12 -15.68 33.66
CA ASP A 221 -13.82 -15.46 32.25
C ASP A 221 -13.27 -14.05 32.03
N ILE A 222 -12.37 -13.92 31.06
CA ILE A 222 -11.88 -12.62 30.61
C ILE A 222 -12.66 -12.25 29.35
N LEU A 223 -13.47 -11.21 29.48
CA LEU A 223 -14.28 -10.65 28.41
C LEU A 223 -13.69 -9.31 27.94
N SER A 224 -13.91 -8.96 26.69
CA SER A 224 -13.78 -7.55 26.27
C SER A 224 -14.92 -6.72 26.85
N PHE A 225 -14.76 -5.40 26.94
CA PHE A 225 -15.87 -4.50 27.26
C PHE A 225 -17.06 -4.61 26.29
N SER A 226 -16.85 -5.13 25.08
CA SER A 226 -17.91 -5.49 24.14
C SER A 226 -18.59 -6.84 24.43
N ASN A 227 -18.37 -7.43 25.61
CA ASN A 227 -18.89 -8.74 26.05
C ASN A 227 -18.49 -9.94 25.17
N SER A 228 -17.40 -9.82 24.39
CA SER A 228 -16.84 -10.96 23.66
C SER A 228 -15.87 -11.74 24.55
N LEU A 229 -16.00 -13.07 24.58
CA LEU A 229 -15.09 -13.95 25.30
C LEU A 229 -13.68 -13.90 24.70
N VAL A 230 -12.69 -13.55 25.53
CA VAL A 230 -11.28 -13.47 25.14
C VAL A 230 -10.52 -14.67 25.67
N VAL A 231 -10.74 -15.04 26.94
CA VAL A 231 -10.19 -16.24 27.56
C VAL A 231 -11.23 -16.84 28.49
N SER A 232 -11.48 -18.14 28.36
CA SER A 232 -12.36 -18.86 29.29
C SER A 232 -11.63 -19.24 30.58
N LYS A 233 -12.38 -19.37 31.67
CA LYS A 233 -11.88 -19.85 32.96
C LYS A 233 -11.17 -21.19 32.84
N SER A 234 -11.73 -22.12 32.06
CA SER A 234 -11.11 -23.42 31.80
C SER A 234 -9.74 -23.33 31.11
N GLU A 235 -9.52 -22.32 30.27
CA GLU A 235 -8.23 -22.10 29.61
C GLU A 235 -7.22 -21.47 30.57
N LEU A 236 -7.65 -20.57 31.46
CA LEU A 236 -6.81 -20.05 32.53
C LEU A 236 -6.40 -21.14 33.52
N ASP A 237 -7.32 -22.01 33.91
CA ASP A 237 -7.07 -23.12 34.83
C ASP A 237 -6.11 -24.15 34.21
N ALA A 238 -6.25 -24.43 32.90
CA ALA A 238 -5.31 -25.28 32.18
C ALA A 238 -3.89 -24.68 32.11
N LEU A 239 -3.77 -23.36 31.87
CA LEU A 239 -2.49 -22.66 31.87
C LEU A 239 -1.84 -22.63 33.26
N ARG A 240 -2.63 -22.49 34.32
CA ARG A 240 -2.17 -22.58 35.72
C ARG A 240 -1.67 -23.99 36.06
N SER A 241 -2.35 -25.02 35.58
CA SER A 241 -1.95 -26.43 35.73
C SER A 241 -0.62 -26.74 35.05
N ILE A 242 -0.40 -26.22 33.83
CA ILE A 242 0.86 -26.39 33.08
C ILE A 242 2.05 -25.71 33.79
N LEU A 243 1.81 -24.61 34.50
CA LEU A 243 2.82 -23.87 35.25
C LEU A 243 3.04 -24.37 36.69
N GLY A 244 2.38 -25.46 37.10
CA GLY A 244 2.51 -26.01 38.45
C GLY A 244 1.88 -25.14 39.55
N ARG A 245 1.06 -24.13 39.19
CA ARG A 245 0.22 -23.40 40.14
C ARG A 245 -1.14 -24.11 40.24
N SER A 246 -1.19 -25.16 41.02
CA SER A 246 -2.45 -25.60 41.62
C SER A 246 -2.81 -24.59 42.72
N ASP A 247 -3.77 -23.70 42.46
CA ASP A 247 -4.36 -22.91 43.52
C ASP A 247 -5.18 -23.86 44.42
N ASN A 248 -4.83 -23.89 45.71
CA ASN A 248 -5.72 -24.28 46.80
C ASN A 248 -6.72 -23.14 47.06
#